data_AF-A0A4T0J4C7-F1
#
_entry.id   AF-A0A4T0J4C7-F1
#
_cell.length_a   1.000
_cell.length_b   1.000
_cell.length_c   1.000
_cell.angle_alpha   90.00
_cell.angle_beta   90.00
_cell.angle_gamma   90.00
#
_symmetry.space_group_name_H-M   'P 1'
#
loop_
_entity.id
_entity.type
_entity.pdbx_description
1 polymer ?
#
loop_
_entity_poly.entity_id
_entity_poly.type
_entity_poly.pdbx_seq_one_letter_code
_entity_poly.pdbx_strand_id
1 'polypeptide(L)'
;MSSYGPKRDVNASGWEESEFPILCDDCLGPNPMQKRAFGKECKICVRPFTLFSWCPGAGTRYKKTEICNTCAKMKHCCQTCILDLTYKIPVHLRDAALGIQSKAPTDNLNRQYFAQNQEDKLKGNSTMVDGGLGRAENAGKKILKDLAKNEPYYKPTKNQNSTSNHNQSLSQITSPVTPPIKNVKLDLKKPDDPEILSLYCSQLPEGTTENQLRSAFGGSADSIKSATVVPTSKVSFINFTSRQAAEAAALTISKNGLTVSNEPSALPVVLGAMTFGQQGKEQARVHDYETVQEIIDIFGQHGHKEIDTARMYGGGTSEEYLGHLQASNKYDLSSKIFPFDQSSNALSGGKSSVKHTAQDIEEEIDTSLKNLGVNKLKIWYLHAPDRSTDFLDTLKALDTQYKAGKFEKLGLSNYASWEVAEIATLARVHNLIKPAVYQGVYSAIHRAVEPELFPALRKFGIGFYAYNPLAGGLLTGAIKPDQPVDEGSRFDENRHQGKMYRARYFNEGYFRVLDQFSDLASKYSLTQAEIALRWLTNHSLLKREHGDTIIIGASSVKHIKSNLDDLDKGPLPEELSEAVSGLWSSLKPYANNYYR
;
A
#
# COMPACT_ATOMS: atom_id res chain seq x y z
N MET A 1 40.10 1.84 -10.82
CA MET A 1 39.67 0.95 -11.91
C MET A 1 39.23 -0.37 -11.27
N SER A 2 37.91 -0.64 -11.21
CA SER A 2 37.39 -1.96 -10.86
C SER A 2 36.27 -2.28 -11.84
N SER A 3 36.58 -3.18 -12.77
CA SER A 3 35.77 -3.54 -13.93
C SER A 3 34.76 -4.62 -13.56
N TYR A 4 33.54 -4.22 -13.19
CA TYR A 4 32.40 -5.13 -13.28
C TYR A 4 31.85 -5.10 -14.71
N GLY A 5 32.47 -5.90 -15.59
CA GLY A 5 31.82 -6.40 -16.79
C GLY A 5 31.36 -7.84 -16.54
N PRO A 6 30.28 -8.31 -17.20
CA PRO A 6 29.87 -9.71 -17.08
C PRO A 6 31.05 -10.64 -17.43
N LYS A 7 31.30 -11.66 -16.59
CA LYS A 7 32.37 -12.65 -16.80
C LYS A 7 32.16 -13.33 -18.17
N ARG A 8 33.25 -13.51 -18.92
CA ARG A 8 33.25 -14.16 -20.25
C ARG A 8 32.78 -15.60 -20.10
N ASP A 9 31.55 -15.86 -20.54
CA ASP A 9 30.94 -17.19 -20.56
C ASP A 9 31.31 -17.91 -21.87
N VAL A 10 31.45 -19.23 -21.79
CA VAL A 10 31.94 -20.14 -22.85
C VAL A 10 30.93 -20.26 -24.00
N ASN A 11 29.71 -19.74 -23.83
CA ASN A 11 28.65 -19.62 -24.83
C ASN A 11 28.67 -18.27 -25.61
N ALA A 12 29.85 -17.72 -25.92
CA ALA A 12 30.01 -16.45 -26.65
C ALA A 12 29.45 -16.44 -28.10
N SER A 13 28.97 -17.59 -28.59
CA SER A 13 28.33 -17.77 -29.90
C SER A 13 26.92 -17.17 -29.91
N GLY A 14 26.85 -15.85 -29.95
CA GLY A 14 25.58 -15.12 -29.96
C GLY A 14 25.62 -13.75 -29.30
N TRP A 15 26.79 -13.18 -28.97
CA TRP A 15 26.84 -11.80 -28.47
C TRP A 15 26.90 -10.80 -29.62
N GLU A 16 26.26 -9.65 -29.45
CA GLU A 16 26.09 -8.67 -30.53
C GLU A 16 27.23 -7.63 -30.54
N GLU A 17 28.02 -7.63 -31.61
CA GLU A 17 29.05 -6.62 -31.89
C GLU A 17 28.62 -5.73 -33.07
N SER A 18 28.45 -4.43 -32.82
CA SER A 18 28.17 -3.44 -33.85
C SER A 18 29.21 -2.34 -33.83
N GLU A 19 29.55 -1.82 -35.02
CA GLU A 19 30.44 -0.67 -35.15
C GLU A 19 29.76 0.68 -34.86
N PHE A 20 28.47 0.80 -35.16
CA PHE A 20 27.72 2.06 -35.02
C PHE A 20 26.35 1.83 -34.36
N PRO A 21 25.87 2.78 -33.52
CA PRO A 21 24.54 2.73 -32.95
C PRO A 21 23.47 3.27 -33.92
N ILE A 22 22.22 2.86 -33.71
CA ILE A 22 21.02 3.34 -34.38
C ILE A 22 20.33 4.34 -33.43
N LEU A 23 20.37 5.62 -33.79
CA LEU A 23 19.89 6.72 -32.94
C LEU A 23 18.97 7.65 -33.73
N CYS A 24 18.08 8.34 -33.03
CA CYS A 24 17.39 9.51 -33.59
C CYS A 24 18.29 10.74 -33.53
N ASP A 25 17.94 11.76 -34.31
CA ASP A 25 18.67 13.03 -34.42
C ASP A 25 18.85 13.73 -33.06
N ASP A 26 17.82 13.68 -32.20
CA ASP A 26 17.85 14.25 -30.83
C ASP A 26 18.80 13.50 -29.87
N CYS A 27 19.12 12.25 -30.18
CA CYS A 27 20.04 11.45 -29.38
C CYS A 27 21.47 11.53 -29.90
N LEU A 28 21.67 11.62 -31.21
CA LEU A 28 22.99 11.58 -31.83
C LEU A 28 23.91 12.71 -31.31
N GLY A 29 23.51 13.97 -31.50
CA GLY A 29 24.33 15.13 -31.13
C GLY A 29 25.69 15.20 -31.87
N PRO A 30 26.40 16.34 -31.81
CA PRO A 30 27.67 16.55 -32.53
C PRO A 30 28.92 15.86 -31.95
N ASN A 31 28.89 15.37 -30.71
CA ASN A 31 30.11 14.89 -30.03
C ASN A 31 30.43 13.40 -30.29
N PRO A 32 31.73 13.01 -30.26
CA PRO A 32 32.15 11.63 -30.51
C PRO A 32 31.72 10.67 -29.40
N MET A 33 31.58 9.39 -29.75
CA MET A 33 31.10 8.33 -28.85
C MET A 33 32.20 7.39 -28.37
N GLN A 34 32.07 6.91 -27.14
CA GLN A 34 32.88 5.82 -26.60
C GLN A 34 32.17 4.49 -26.83
N LYS A 35 32.92 3.51 -27.36
CA LYS A 35 32.45 2.15 -27.65
C LYS A 35 33.02 1.18 -26.62
N ARG A 36 32.16 0.34 -26.04
CA ARG A 36 32.57 -0.77 -25.17
C ARG A 36 31.85 -2.06 -25.58
N ALA A 37 32.59 -2.99 -26.16
CA ALA A 37 32.08 -4.32 -26.50
C ALA A 37 31.50 -5.00 -25.25
N PHE A 38 30.29 -5.56 -25.40
CA PHE A 38 29.56 -6.28 -24.33
C PHE A 38 29.42 -5.49 -23.02
N GLY A 39 29.32 -4.15 -23.13
CA GLY A 39 29.28 -3.26 -21.98
C GLY A 39 27.97 -3.30 -21.21
N LYS A 40 26.92 -3.92 -21.76
CA LYS A 40 25.57 -3.97 -21.17
C LYS A 40 24.72 -5.09 -21.78
N GLU A 41 23.72 -5.55 -21.04
CA GLU A 41 22.66 -6.45 -21.53
C GLU A 41 21.49 -5.65 -22.13
N CYS A 42 20.96 -6.13 -23.26
CA CYS A 42 19.84 -5.49 -23.95
C CYS A 42 18.55 -5.58 -23.11
N LYS A 43 17.86 -4.45 -22.92
CA LYS A 43 16.56 -4.43 -22.20
C LYS A 43 15.41 -5.20 -22.87
N ILE A 44 15.57 -5.62 -24.14
CA ILE A 44 14.56 -6.37 -24.89
C ILE A 44 14.90 -7.87 -24.93
N CYS A 45 16.06 -8.24 -25.49
CA CYS A 45 16.43 -9.65 -25.68
C CYS A 45 17.40 -10.21 -24.63
N VAL A 46 17.87 -9.39 -23.70
CA VAL A 46 18.80 -9.79 -22.62
C VAL A 46 20.16 -10.31 -23.15
N ARG A 47 20.46 -10.15 -24.45
CA ARG A 47 21.78 -10.45 -25.01
C ARG A 47 22.77 -9.34 -24.64
N PRO A 48 24.00 -9.67 -24.21
CA PRO A 48 25.09 -8.71 -24.13
C PRO A 48 25.34 -8.06 -25.48
N PHE A 49 25.52 -6.74 -25.49
CA PHE A 49 25.69 -5.96 -26.72
C PHE A 49 26.72 -4.85 -26.57
N THR A 50 27.12 -4.27 -27.70
CA THR A 50 28.06 -3.15 -27.72
C THR A 50 27.42 -1.87 -27.16
N LEU A 51 27.96 -1.39 -26.05
CA LEU A 51 27.52 -0.16 -25.41
C LEU A 51 28.20 1.03 -26.08
N PHE A 52 27.40 1.97 -26.56
CA PHE A 52 27.86 3.30 -26.97
C PHE A 52 27.45 4.30 -25.91
N SER A 53 28.36 5.19 -25.54
CA SER A 53 28.07 6.24 -24.57
C SER A 53 28.76 7.55 -24.93
N TRP A 54 28.05 8.67 -24.83
CA TRP A 54 28.53 9.98 -25.27
C TRP A 54 27.74 11.12 -24.60
N CYS A 55 28.25 12.34 -24.69
CA CYS A 55 27.53 13.54 -24.27
C CYS A 55 27.05 14.27 -25.53
N PRO A 56 25.76 14.28 -25.89
CA PRO A 56 25.29 14.83 -27.17
C PRO A 56 25.67 16.30 -27.40
N GLY A 57 25.72 17.13 -26.36
CA GLY A 57 26.11 18.54 -26.47
C GLY A 57 26.38 19.20 -25.11
N ALA A 58 26.96 20.40 -25.12
CA ALA A 58 27.29 21.14 -23.90
C ALA A 58 26.03 21.38 -23.03
N GLY A 59 26.11 21.02 -21.74
CA GLY A 59 24.99 21.13 -20.79
C GLY A 59 23.93 20.03 -20.89
N THR A 60 24.12 19.00 -21.72
CA THR A 60 23.24 17.82 -21.79
C THR A 60 23.79 16.66 -20.97
N ARG A 61 22.91 15.80 -20.46
CA ARG A 61 23.33 14.61 -19.71
C ARG A 61 23.97 13.58 -20.65
N TYR A 62 24.93 12.82 -20.11
CA TYR A 62 25.54 11.70 -20.81
C TYR A 62 24.47 10.67 -21.22
N LYS A 63 24.45 10.31 -22.51
CA LYS A 63 23.55 9.31 -23.10
C LYS A 63 24.31 8.00 -23.30
N LYS A 64 23.56 6.90 -23.31
CA LYS A 64 24.07 5.57 -23.61
C LYS A 64 23.02 4.73 -24.33
N THR A 65 23.46 3.68 -25.02
CA THR A 65 22.54 2.71 -25.62
C THR A 65 21.93 1.80 -24.56
N GLU A 66 20.66 1.45 -24.76
CA GLU A 66 19.81 0.71 -23.81
C GLU A 66 19.36 -0.66 -24.37
N ILE A 67 19.41 -0.82 -25.70
CA ILE A 67 19.04 -2.06 -26.42
C ILE A 67 20.08 -2.40 -27.49
N CYS A 68 20.18 -3.67 -27.89
CA CYS A 68 21.11 -4.13 -28.95
C CYS A 68 20.67 -3.67 -30.34
N ASN A 69 21.60 -3.70 -31.29
CA ASN A 69 21.38 -3.25 -32.67
C ASN A 69 20.26 -4.08 -33.35
N THR A 70 20.24 -5.40 -33.11
CA THR A 70 19.22 -6.32 -33.63
C THR A 70 17.80 -5.93 -33.18
N CYS A 71 17.61 -5.65 -31.89
CA CYS A 71 16.30 -5.25 -31.38
C CYS A 71 15.88 -3.88 -31.91
N ALA A 72 16.83 -2.95 -32.05
CA ALA A 72 16.57 -1.62 -32.60
C ALA A 72 16.14 -1.68 -34.07
N LYS A 73 16.79 -2.52 -34.90
CA LYS A 73 16.38 -2.79 -36.29
C LYS A 73 15.02 -3.45 -36.37
N MET A 74 14.81 -4.53 -35.61
CA MET A 74 13.55 -5.28 -35.61
C MET A 74 12.36 -4.41 -35.20
N LYS A 75 12.55 -3.50 -34.25
CA LYS A 75 11.52 -2.58 -33.77
C LYS A 75 11.56 -1.21 -34.44
N HIS A 76 12.45 -0.96 -35.40
CA HIS A 76 12.65 0.34 -36.04
C HIS A 76 12.66 1.52 -35.03
N CYS A 77 13.53 1.44 -34.02
CA CYS A 77 13.55 2.42 -32.93
C CYS A 77 14.96 2.83 -32.50
N CYS A 78 15.07 3.99 -31.85
CA CYS A 78 16.32 4.51 -31.31
C CYS A 78 16.84 3.65 -30.14
N GLN A 79 18.13 3.29 -30.17
CA GLN A 79 18.75 2.48 -29.12
C GLN A 79 18.81 3.16 -27.75
N THR A 80 18.62 4.48 -27.66
CA THR A 80 18.67 5.23 -26.40
C THR A 80 17.30 5.60 -25.86
N CYS A 81 16.45 6.27 -26.65
CA CYS A 81 15.14 6.72 -26.17
C CYS A 81 14.00 5.73 -26.46
N ILE A 82 14.24 4.69 -27.27
CA ILE A 82 13.24 3.67 -27.64
C ILE A 82 12.00 4.29 -28.34
N LEU A 83 12.14 5.50 -28.90
CA LEU A 83 11.16 6.08 -29.79
C LEU A 83 11.34 5.53 -31.20
N ASP A 84 10.23 5.42 -31.94
CA ASP A 84 10.25 5.06 -33.35
C ASP A 84 11.05 6.09 -34.17
N LEU A 85 11.85 5.62 -35.13
CA LEU A 85 12.73 6.50 -35.90
C LEU A 85 11.99 7.35 -36.95
N THR A 86 10.78 6.94 -37.37
CA THR A 86 9.98 7.61 -38.42
C THR A 86 9.06 8.69 -37.84
N TYR A 87 8.23 8.31 -36.87
CA TYR A 87 7.17 9.13 -36.28
C TYR A 87 7.60 9.76 -34.95
N LYS A 88 8.77 9.38 -34.39
CA LYS A 88 9.31 9.90 -33.12
C LYS A 88 8.37 9.73 -31.90
N ILE A 89 7.46 8.76 -31.96
CA ILE A 89 6.56 8.39 -30.86
C ILE A 89 7.01 7.09 -30.17
N PRO A 90 6.53 6.79 -28.94
CA PRO A 90 6.78 5.51 -28.31
C PRO A 90 6.36 4.31 -29.18
N VAL A 91 7.24 3.32 -29.30
CA VAL A 91 7.06 2.12 -30.15
C VAL A 91 5.75 1.38 -29.89
N HIS A 92 5.28 1.34 -28.65
CA HIS A 92 4.01 0.67 -28.32
C HIS A 92 2.78 1.39 -28.90
N LEU A 93 2.80 2.73 -29.00
CA LEU A 93 1.73 3.49 -29.65
C LEU A 93 1.74 3.28 -31.16
N ARG A 94 2.94 3.21 -31.76
CA ARG A 94 3.09 2.87 -33.17
C ARG A 94 2.57 1.47 -33.47
N ASP A 95 3.03 0.47 -32.71
CA ASP A 95 2.65 -0.92 -32.90
C ASP A 95 1.11 -1.09 -32.72
N ALA A 96 0.50 -0.39 -31.77
CA ALA A 96 -0.96 -0.37 -31.59
C ALA A 96 -1.70 0.27 -32.77
N ALA A 97 -1.26 1.43 -33.25
CA ALA A 97 -1.90 2.13 -34.39
C ALA A 97 -1.75 1.38 -35.72
N LEU A 98 -0.70 0.56 -35.86
CA LEU A 98 -0.46 -0.29 -37.03
C LEU A 98 -1.01 -1.72 -36.87
N GLY A 99 -1.60 -2.06 -35.71
CA GLY A 99 -2.07 -3.42 -35.42
C GLY A 99 -0.96 -4.47 -35.35
N ILE A 100 0.29 -4.08 -35.10
CA ILE A 100 1.45 -4.97 -35.04
C ILE A 100 1.48 -5.66 -33.69
N GLN A 101 1.18 -6.96 -33.66
CA GLN A 101 1.32 -7.77 -32.44
C GLN A 101 2.75 -8.29 -32.27
N SER A 102 3.31 -8.13 -31.07
CA SER A 102 4.65 -8.61 -30.72
C SER A 102 4.64 -10.12 -30.48
N LYS A 103 5.24 -10.90 -31.39
CA LYS A 103 5.38 -12.37 -31.26
C LYS A 103 6.60 -12.81 -30.41
N ALA A 104 7.21 -11.91 -29.64
CA ALA A 104 8.43 -12.21 -28.90
C ALA A 104 8.14 -13.04 -27.63
N PRO A 105 8.91 -14.12 -27.36
CA PRO A 105 8.75 -14.95 -26.15
C PRO A 105 8.98 -14.18 -24.84
N THR A 106 8.44 -14.69 -23.73
CA THR A 106 8.55 -14.05 -22.41
C THR A 106 9.76 -14.51 -21.59
N ASP A 107 10.27 -15.72 -21.84
CA ASP A 107 11.40 -16.30 -21.11
C ASP A 107 12.76 -15.85 -21.69
N ASN A 108 13.77 -15.66 -20.83
CA ASN A 108 15.05 -15.03 -21.19
C ASN A 108 15.84 -15.85 -22.21
N LEU A 109 15.92 -17.17 -22.05
CA LEU A 109 16.57 -18.08 -23.02
C LEU A 109 15.84 -18.04 -24.37
N ASN A 110 14.51 -18.05 -24.34
CA ASN A 110 13.68 -17.99 -25.54
C ASN A 110 13.75 -16.62 -26.25
N ARG A 111 13.94 -15.52 -25.49
CA ARG A 111 14.19 -14.18 -26.04
C ARG A 111 15.55 -14.06 -26.72
N GLN A 112 16.59 -14.65 -26.13
CA GLN A 112 17.92 -14.69 -26.72
C GLN A 112 17.90 -15.50 -28.02
N TYR A 113 17.29 -16.69 -28.00
CA TYR A 113 17.11 -17.54 -29.18
C TYR A 113 16.26 -16.88 -30.28
N PHE A 114 15.15 -16.23 -29.90
CA PHE A 114 14.32 -15.47 -30.84
C PHE A 114 15.10 -14.33 -31.49
N ALA A 115 15.85 -13.56 -30.71
CA ALA A 115 16.66 -12.47 -31.24
C ALA A 115 17.79 -12.95 -32.17
N GLN A 116 18.39 -14.11 -31.86
CA GLN A 116 19.40 -14.75 -32.72
C GLN A 116 18.80 -15.18 -34.06
N ASN A 117 17.65 -15.86 -34.05
CA ASN A 117 16.94 -16.25 -35.27
C ASN A 117 16.50 -15.04 -36.11
N GLN A 118 16.16 -13.91 -35.49
CA GLN A 118 15.84 -12.69 -36.22
C GLN A 118 17.08 -12.01 -36.78
N GLU A 119 18.22 -12.09 -36.09
CA GLU A 119 19.50 -11.60 -36.60
C GLU A 119 19.94 -12.35 -37.86
N ASP A 120 19.80 -13.68 -37.87
CA ASP A 120 20.12 -14.51 -39.03
C ASP A 120 19.20 -14.20 -40.23
N LYS A 121 17.91 -13.94 -39.96
CA LYS A 121 16.96 -13.47 -40.99
C LYS A 121 17.32 -12.09 -41.54
N LEU A 122 17.85 -11.20 -40.71
CA LEU A 122 18.30 -9.86 -41.12
C LEU A 122 19.61 -9.92 -41.92
N LYS A 123 20.49 -10.88 -41.64
CA LYS A 123 21.73 -11.11 -42.41
C LYS A 123 21.47 -11.65 -43.82
N GLY A 124 20.42 -12.46 -44.00
CA GLY A 124 20.05 -13.06 -45.29
C GLY A 124 19.20 -12.19 -46.22
N ASN A 125 18.70 -11.03 -45.77
CA ASN A 125 17.74 -10.24 -46.55
C ASN A 125 17.96 -8.72 -46.36
N SER A 126 18.76 -8.12 -47.24
CA SER A 126 19.20 -6.70 -47.14
C SER A 126 18.08 -5.66 -47.37
N THR A 127 16.88 -6.09 -47.74
CA THR A 127 15.72 -5.21 -48.04
C THR A 127 14.75 -4.99 -46.86
N MET A 128 15.01 -5.57 -45.68
CA MET A 128 14.17 -5.39 -44.48
C MET A 128 14.67 -4.29 -43.53
N VAL A 129 15.12 -3.15 -44.06
CA VAL A 129 15.57 -2.01 -43.25
C VAL A 129 14.40 -1.24 -42.62
N ASP A 130 13.18 -1.43 -43.13
CA ASP A 130 11.99 -0.66 -42.73
C ASP A 130 11.09 -1.39 -41.70
N GLY A 131 11.61 -2.34 -40.92
CA GLY A 131 10.87 -2.95 -39.78
C GLY A 131 9.50 -3.57 -40.09
N GLY A 132 9.18 -3.85 -41.36
CA GLY A 132 7.85 -4.30 -41.80
C GLY A 132 6.80 -3.18 -42.04
N LEU A 133 7.18 -1.90 -42.00
CA LEU A 133 6.28 -0.74 -42.21
C LEU A 133 5.71 -0.61 -43.63
N GLY A 134 6.27 -1.35 -44.61
CA GLY A 134 5.82 -1.34 -46.01
C GLY A 134 4.39 -1.86 -46.25
N ARG A 135 3.77 -2.58 -45.30
CA ARG A 135 2.45 -3.24 -45.48
C ARG A 135 1.32 -2.73 -44.57
N ALA A 136 1.49 -1.59 -43.91
CA ALA A 136 0.45 -1.02 -43.05
C ALA A 136 -0.64 -0.25 -43.82
N GLU A 137 -1.91 -0.42 -43.43
CA GLU A 137 -3.07 0.29 -43.97
C GLU A 137 -2.90 1.82 -43.90
N ASN A 138 -3.40 2.53 -44.92
CA ASN A 138 -3.30 4.00 -45.04
C ASN A 138 -3.92 4.76 -43.86
N ALA A 139 -4.91 4.16 -43.17
CA ALA A 139 -5.56 4.75 -42.01
C ALA A 139 -4.63 4.81 -40.78
N GLY A 140 -3.93 3.72 -40.46
CA GLY A 140 -2.95 3.68 -39.35
C GLY A 140 -1.80 4.67 -39.58
N LYS A 141 -1.33 4.80 -40.82
CA LYS A 141 -0.29 5.78 -41.19
C LYS A 141 -0.75 7.23 -41.03
N LYS A 142 -2.04 7.53 -41.20
CA LYS A 142 -2.60 8.88 -40.99
C LYS A 142 -2.64 9.24 -39.51
N ILE A 143 -3.15 8.33 -38.66
CA ILE A 143 -3.18 8.49 -37.20
C ILE A 143 -1.78 8.76 -36.63
N LEU A 144 -0.77 8.05 -37.13
CA LEU A 144 0.62 8.24 -36.71
C LEU A 144 1.21 9.58 -37.12
N LYS A 145 0.87 10.08 -38.31
CA LYS A 145 1.29 11.42 -38.73
C LYS A 145 0.63 12.52 -37.89
N ASP A 146 -0.62 12.33 -37.49
CA ASP A 146 -1.34 13.29 -36.63
C ASP A 146 -0.78 13.29 -35.19
N LEU A 147 -0.47 12.10 -34.65
CA LEU A 147 0.20 11.97 -33.35
C LEU A 147 1.63 12.52 -33.35
N ALA A 148 2.36 12.40 -34.47
CA ALA A 148 3.72 12.93 -34.61
C ALA A 148 3.75 14.46 -34.76
N LYS A 149 2.66 15.09 -35.24
CA LYS A 149 2.54 16.55 -35.40
C LYS A 149 2.18 17.26 -34.10
N ASN A 150 1.52 16.57 -33.18
CA ASN A 150 1.31 17.09 -31.84
C ASN A 150 2.64 16.98 -31.09
N GLU A 151 3.29 18.12 -30.85
CA GLU A 151 4.54 18.13 -30.09
C GLU A 151 4.38 17.32 -28.81
N PRO A 152 5.29 16.37 -28.53
CA PRO A 152 5.19 15.57 -27.32
C PRO A 152 5.26 16.48 -26.11
N TYR A 153 4.35 16.26 -25.15
CA TYR A 153 4.33 16.89 -23.83
C TYR A 153 5.58 16.47 -23.03
N TYR A 154 6.74 17.03 -23.39
CA TYR A 154 7.96 17.01 -22.61
C TYR A 154 8.92 18.10 -23.12
N LYS A 155 8.92 19.27 -22.47
CA LYS A 155 9.96 20.29 -22.67
C LYS A 155 11.13 20.02 -21.71
N PRO A 156 12.37 19.88 -22.19
CA PRO A 156 13.54 19.85 -21.32
C PRO A 156 13.72 21.23 -20.67
N THR A 157 13.88 21.29 -19.35
CA THR A 157 14.22 22.51 -18.62
C THR A 157 15.62 23.01 -19.03
N LYS A 158 15.68 24.05 -19.87
CA LYS A 158 16.82 24.97 -19.97
C LYS A 158 16.43 26.30 -19.34
N ASN A 159 17.31 26.81 -18.47
CA ASN A 159 17.20 28.12 -17.81
C ASN A 159 16.90 29.25 -18.81
N GLN A 160 15.90 30.09 -18.53
CA GLN A 160 16.06 31.53 -18.23
C GLN A 160 14.72 32.27 -18.09
N ASN A 161 14.71 33.17 -17.11
CA ASN A 161 13.82 34.30 -16.85
C ASN A 161 13.00 34.84 -18.04
N SER A 162 11.66 34.88 -17.88
CA SER A 162 10.82 36.09 -18.06
C SER A 162 9.33 35.75 -17.96
N THR A 163 8.67 36.41 -17.01
CA THR A 163 7.23 36.77 -16.91
C THR A 163 6.22 36.21 -17.92
N SER A 164 5.23 35.47 -17.43
CA SER A 164 3.78 35.79 -17.46
C SER A 164 2.88 34.54 -17.45
N ASN A 165 1.71 34.71 -16.82
CA ASN A 165 0.66 33.75 -16.46
C ASN A 165 0.21 32.77 -17.56
N HIS A 166 0.17 31.46 -17.24
CA HIS A 166 -1.08 30.67 -17.16
C HIS A 166 -0.80 29.20 -16.78
N ASN A 167 -1.70 28.66 -15.95
CA ASN A 167 -1.77 27.30 -15.44
C ASN A 167 -1.76 26.20 -16.52
N GLN A 168 -1.02 25.11 -16.28
CA GLN A 168 -1.62 23.76 -16.16
C GLN A 168 -0.60 22.69 -15.67
N SER A 169 -1.07 21.95 -14.67
CA SER A 169 -0.49 20.86 -13.89
C SER A 169 -0.02 19.65 -14.71
N LEU A 170 1.06 18.98 -14.26
CA LEU A 170 1.10 17.51 -14.13
C LEU A 170 2.26 17.03 -13.24
N SER A 171 1.84 16.40 -12.14
CA SER A 171 2.57 15.60 -11.17
C SER A 171 3.17 14.31 -11.76
N GLN A 172 4.33 13.88 -11.24
CA GLN A 172 4.59 12.56 -10.62
C GLN A 172 6.09 12.19 -10.68
N ILE A 173 6.77 12.28 -9.52
CA ILE A 173 7.99 11.51 -9.23
C ILE A 173 7.70 10.78 -7.92
N THR A 174 7.67 9.45 -7.98
CA THR A 174 7.62 8.53 -6.85
C THR A 174 9.00 7.91 -6.65
N SER A 175 9.43 7.76 -5.40
CA SER A 175 10.61 6.98 -4.98
C SER A 175 10.16 5.62 -4.41
N PRO A 176 11.10 4.66 -4.22
CA PRO A 176 11.05 3.33 -4.83
C PRO A 176 10.07 2.38 -4.13
N VAL A 177 9.23 1.75 -4.95
CA VAL A 177 8.35 0.64 -4.58
C VAL A 177 9.20 -0.63 -4.43
N THR A 178 8.99 -1.37 -3.32
CA THR A 178 9.45 -2.74 -3.10
C THR A 178 9.24 -3.58 -4.38
N PRO A 179 10.18 -4.43 -4.82
CA PRO A 179 10.05 -5.12 -6.10
C PRO A 179 8.72 -5.89 -6.16
N PRO A 180 7.98 -5.81 -7.28
CA PRO A 180 6.72 -6.52 -7.41
C PRO A 180 6.97 -8.02 -7.31
N ILE A 181 6.14 -8.70 -6.53
CA ILE A 181 6.02 -10.16 -6.57
C ILE A 181 5.73 -10.52 -8.03
N LYS A 182 6.63 -11.28 -8.66
CA LYS A 182 6.49 -11.69 -10.06
C LYS A 182 5.21 -12.53 -10.19
N ASN A 183 4.24 -12.05 -10.96
CA ASN A 183 3.13 -12.90 -11.43
C ASN A 183 3.74 -14.02 -12.28
N VAL A 184 3.89 -15.20 -11.68
CA VAL A 184 4.23 -16.42 -12.39
C VAL A 184 3.00 -16.77 -13.23
N LYS A 185 3.13 -16.64 -14.55
CA LYS A 185 2.09 -17.06 -15.49
C LYS A 185 2.08 -18.59 -15.53
N LEU A 186 1.33 -19.21 -14.63
CA LEU A 186 1.10 -20.65 -14.60
C LEU A 186 0.13 -20.99 -15.73
N ASP A 187 0.63 -21.39 -16.90
CA ASP A 187 -0.23 -21.88 -17.99
C ASP A 187 -0.73 -23.29 -17.64
N LEU A 188 -1.73 -23.34 -16.76
CA LEU A 188 -2.36 -24.58 -16.29
C LEU A 188 -3.18 -25.16 -17.44
N LYS A 189 -2.61 -26.15 -18.14
CA LYS A 189 -3.38 -26.96 -19.09
C LYS A 189 -4.46 -27.72 -18.33
N LYS A 190 -5.70 -27.56 -18.77
CA LYS A 190 -6.84 -28.33 -18.29
C LYS A 190 -6.53 -29.84 -18.42
N PRO A 191 -6.63 -30.64 -17.34
CA PRO A 191 -6.53 -32.09 -17.44
C PRO A 191 -7.68 -32.66 -18.29
N ASP A 192 -7.37 -33.62 -19.17
CA ASP A 192 -8.37 -34.25 -20.05
C ASP A 192 -9.37 -35.12 -19.27
N ASP A 193 -8.95 -35.67 -18.14
CA ASP A 193 -9.79 -36.49 -17.26
C ASP A 193 -10.81 -35.62 -16.52
N PRO A 194 -12.13 -35.81 -16.73
CA PRO A 194 -13.19 -35.02 -16.09
C PRO A 194 -13.32 -35.23 -14.57
N GLU A 195 -12.84 -36.36 -14.03
CA GLU A 195 -12.98 -36.72 -12.61
C GLU A 195 -12.01 -35.94 -11.69
N ILE A 196 -11.03 -35.22 -12.26
CA ILE A 196 -10.09 -34.43 -11.48
C ILE A 196 -10.76 -33.16 -10.95
N LEU A 197 -11.02 -33.16 -9.64
CA LEU A 197 -11.61 -32.04 -8.89
C LEU A 197 -10.60 -31.34 -7.98
N SER A 198 -9.31 -31.68 -8.09
CA SER A 198 -8.30 -31.27 -7.11
C SER A 198 -7.20 -30.41 -7.70
N LEU A 199 -6.66 -29.51 -6.89
CA LEU A 199 -5.47 -28.72 -7.20
C LEU A 199 -4.36 -29.06 -6.21
N TYR A 200 -3.16 -29.23 -6.75
CA TYR A 200 -1.93 -29.41 -5.99
C TYR A 200 -1.21 -28.07 -5.89
N CYS A 201 -0.93 -27.63 -4.66
CA CYS A 201 -0.18 -26.41 -4.39
C CYS A 201 1.16 -26.79 -3.75
N SER A 202 2.26 -26.30 -4.31
CA SER A 202 3.62 -26.52 -3.81
C SER A 202 4.30 -25.21 -3.41
N GLN A 203 5.39 -25.30 -2.67
CA GLN A 203 6.16 -24.14 -2.19
C GLN A 203 5.35 -23.26 -1.22
N LEU A 204 4.51 -23.90 -0.42
CA LEU A 204 3.75 -23.19 0.59
C LEU A 204 4.68 -22.68 1.70
N PRO A 205 4.40 -21.50 2.25
CA PRO A 205 5.10 -21.02 3.42
C PRO A 205 4.96 -21.99 4.62
N GLU A 206 5.95 -21.98 5.51
CA GLU A 206 5.96 -22.86 6.68
C GLU A 206 4.87 -22.46 7.68
N GLY A 207 4.12 -23.44 8.20
CA GLY A 207 2.97 -23.18 9.09
C GLY A 207 1.65 -22.86 8.37
N THR A 208 1.60 -22.96 7.04
CA THR A 208 0.35 -22.74 6.27
C THR A 208 -0.80 -23.61 6.80
N THR A 209 -1.93 -23.00 7.10
CA THR A 209 -3.16 -23.66 7.55
C THR A 209 -4.19 -23.81 6.41
N GLU A 210 -5.17 -24.69 6.58
CA GLU A 210 -6.30 -24.83 5.64
C GLU A 210 -7.06 -23.49 5.45
N ASN A 211 -7.24 -22.72 6.52
CA ASN A 211 -7.94 -21.43 6.44
C ASN A 211 -7.16 -20.41 5.59
N GLN A 212 -5.84 -20.34 5.75
CA GLN A 212 -5.00 -19.47 4.91
C GLN A 212 -5.06 -19.86 3.44
N LEU A 213 -5.13 -21.17 3.14
CA LEU A 213 -5.35 -21.64 1.77
C LEU A 213 -6.74 -21.26 1.26
N ARG A 214 -7.82 -21.49 2.01
CA ARG A 214 -9.17 -21.09 1.60
C ARG A 214 -9.24 -19.60 1.30
N SER A 215 -8.69 -18.76 2.18
CA SER A 215 -8.60 -17.31 1.97
C SER A 215 -7.80 -16.94 0.72
N ALA A 216 -6.68 -17.63 0.46
CA ALA A 216 -5.85 -17.39 -0.72
C ALA A 216 -6.56 -17.72 -2.05
N PHE A 217 -7.61 -18.55 -2.02
CA PHE A 217 -8.45 -18.88 -3.17
C PHE A 217 -9.62 -17.91 -3.38
N GLY A 218 -9.78 -16.91 -2.50
CA GLY A 218 -10.72 -15.79 -2.66
C GLY A 218 -12.15 -16.25 -2.95
N GLY A 219 -12.74 -15.75 -4.04
CA GLY A 219 -14.12 -16.08 -4.44
C GLY A 219 -14.38 -17.55 -4.83
N SER A 220 -13.37 -18.43 -4.77
CA SER A 220 -13.54 -19.88 -4.91
C SER A 220 -13.49 -20.63 -3.57
N ALA A 221 -13.33 -19.92 -2.44
CA ALA A 221 -13.21 -20.52 -1.11
C ALA A 221 -14.39 -21.43 -0.73
N ASP A 222 -15.62 -21.00 -1.04
CA ASP A 222 -16.86 -21.73 -0.69
C ASP A 222 -17.05 -23.01 -1.51
N SER A 223 -16.35 -23.12 -2.64
CA SER A 223 -16.37 -24.33 -3.48
C SER A 223 -15.30 -25.34 -3.09
N ILE A 224 -14.48 -25.07 -2.07
CA ILE A 224 -13.47 -26.01 -1.57
C ILE A 224 -14.16 -27.02 -0.62
N LYS A 225 -14.22 -28.28 -1.04
CA LYS A 225 -14.72 -29.40 -0.26
C LYS A 225 -13.78 -29.76 0.89
N SER A 226 -12.47 -29.83 0.64
CA SER A 226 -11.44 -30.06 1.66
C SER A 226 -10.09 -29.53 1.20
N ALA A 227 -9.24 -29.08 2.13
CA ALA A 227 -7.84 -28.76 1.85
C ALA A 227 -6.91 -29.48 2.84
N THR A 228 -6.17 -30.47 2.35
CA THR A 228 -5.20 -31.22 3.16
C THR A 228 -3.82 -30.60 3.00
N VAL A 229 -3.28 -30.05 4.10
CA VAL A 229 -1.90 -29.53 4.14
C VAL A 229 -0.96 -30.61 4.62
N VAL A 230 0.20 -30.73 3.96
CA VAL A 230 1.31 -31.59 4.39
C VAL A 230 2.47 -30.68 4.81
N PRO A 231 2.58 -30.30 6.11
CA PRO A 231 3.52 -29.28 6.56
C PRO A 231 4.98 -29.64 6.28
N THR A 232 5.35 -30.90 6.48
CA THR A 232 6.72 -31.41 6.29
C THR A 232 7.22 -31.22 4.85
N SER A 233 6.31 -31.31 3.87
CA SER A 233 6.64 -31.21 2.46
C SER A 233 6.30 -29.83 1.86
N LYS A 234 5.71 -28.91 2.65
CA LYS A 234 5.29 -27.57 2.19
C LYS A 234 4.37 -27.61 0.96
N VAL A 235 3.42 -28.55 0.97
CA VAL A 235 2.45 -28.77 -0.12
C VAL A 235 1.03 -28.91 0.42
N SER A 236 0.03 -28.69 -0.43
CA SER A 236 -1.37 -28.99 -0.12
C SER A 236 -2.12 -29.58 -1.31
N PHE A 237 -3.18 -30.32 -0.99
CA PHE A 237 -4.16 -30.86 -1.93
C PHE A 237 -5.52 -30.26 -1.63
N ILE A 238 -6.08 -29.53 -2.59
CA ILE A 238 -7.36 -28.84 -2.43
C ILE A 238 -8.39 -29.49 -3.33
N ASN A 239 -9.42 -30.09 -2.74
CA ASN A 239 -10.51 -30.72 -3.45
C ASN A 239 -11.69 -29.77 -3.55
N PHE A 240 -12.25 -29.60 -4.75
CA PHE A 240 -13.41 -28.77 -4.99
C PHE A 240 -14.69 -29.60 -5.04
N THR A 241 -15.83 -28.93 -4.82
CA THR A 241 -17.17 -29.54 -4.91
C THR A 241 -17.55 -29.89 -6.34
N SER A 242 -17.00 -29.19 -7.34
CA SER A 242 -17.26 -29.43 -8.76
C SER A 242 -16.05 -29.14 -9.64
N ARG A 243 -16.08 -29.70 -10.85
CA ARG A 243 -15.02 -29.51 -11.84
C ARG A 243 -14.92 -28.05 -12.30
N GLN A 244 -16.07 -27.41 -12.48
CA GLN A 244 -16.16 -26.00 -12.88
C GLN A 244 -15.53 -25.09 -11.82
N ALA A 245 -15.72 -25.39 -10.53
CA ALA A 245 -15.09 -24.64 -9.45
C ALA A 245 -13.56 -24.81 -9.44
N ALA A 246 -13.06 -26.04 -9.60
CA ALA A 246 -11.62 -26.29 -9.70
C ALA A 246 -10.98 -25.53 -10.88
N GLU A 247 -11.64 -25.50 -12.04
CA GLU A 247 -11.16 -24.80 -13.23
C GLU A 247 -11.18 -23.26 -13.06
N ALA A 248 -12.24 -22.72 -12.45
CA ALA A 248 -12.33 -21.29 -12.16
C ALA A 248 -11.25 -20.84 -11.16
N ALA A 249 -11.02 -21.64 -10.12
CA ALA A 249 -9.95 -21.43 -9.14
C ALA A 249 -8.56 -21.48 -9.80
N ALA A 250 -8.29 -22.52 -10.60
CA ALA A 250 -7.04 -22.67 -11.34
C ALA A 250 -6.79 -21.49 -12.29
N LEU A 251 -7.83 -21.06 -13.02
CA LEU A 251 -7.74 -19.92 -13.93
C LEU A 251 -7.48 -18.61 -13.17
N THR A 252 -8.11 -18.42 -12.02
CA THR A 252 -7.88 -17.23 -11.18
C THR A 252 -6.44 -17.18 -10.67
N ILE A 253 -5.93 -18.31 -10.16
CA ILE A 253 -4.56 -18.44 -9.68
C ILE A 253 -3.54 -18.31 -10.81
N SER A 254 -3.82 -18.83 -12.01
CA SER A 254 -2.94 -18.68 -13.18
C SER A 254 -2.71 -17.21 -13.58
N LYS A 255 -3.71 -16.36 -13.34
CA LYS A 255 -3.69 -14.93 -13.66
C LYS A 255 -3.03 -14.10 -12.56
N ASN A 256 -3.34 -14.41 -11.30
CA ASN A 256 -3.03 -13.55 -10.16
C ASN A 256 -1.90 -14.11 -9.27
N GLY A 257 -1.49 -15.36 -9.48
CA GLY A 257 -0.68 -16.12 -8.52
C GLY A 257 -1.51 -16.58 -7.31
N LEU A 258 -1.03 -17.60 -6.61
CA LEU A 258 -1.54 -17.98 -5.31
C LEU A 258 -0.65 -17.33 -4.24
N THR A 259 -1.17 -16.30 -3.57
CA THR A 259 -0.44 -15.65 -2.48
C THR A 259 -0.99 -16.15 -1.15
N VAL A 260 -0.24 -17.05 -0.52
CA VAL A 260 -0.51 -17.47 0.85
C VAL A 260 0.31 -16.57 1.76
N SER A 261 -0.36 -15.64 2.43
CA SER A 261 0.27 -14.83 3.46
C SER A 261 0.56 -15.71 4.67
N ASN A 262 1.82 -15.72 5.12
CA ASN A 262 2.18 -16.25 6.43
C ASN A 262 1.88 -15.27 7.56
N GLU A 263 1.54 -14.02 7.22
CA GLU A 263 0.94 -13.11 8.20
C GLU A 263 -0.42 -13.70 8.60
N PRO A 264 -0.65 -13.91 9.89
CA PRO A 264 -1.81 -14.66 10.35
C PRO A 264 -3.12 -13.89 10.08
N SER A 265 -3.08 -12.56 10.04
CA SER A 265 -4.23 -11.70 9.70
C SER A 265 -4.28 -11.29 8.22
N ALA A 266 -5.47 -11.07 7.66
CA ALA A 266 -5.67 -10.60 6.28
C ALA A 266 -5.16 -9.15 6.05
N LEU A 267 -5.26 -8.30 7.06
CA LEU A 267 -4.73 -6.93 7.07
C LEU A 267 -3.62 -6.80 8.13
N PRO A 268 -2.62 -5.91 7.93
CA PRO A 268 -1.73 -5.52 9.01
C PRO A 268 -2.50 -5.00 10.22
N VAL A 269 -1.95 -5.24 11.41
CA VAL A 269 -2.51 -4.76 12.67
C VAL A 269 -1.48 -3.89 13.37
N VAL A 270 -1.95 -2.80 13.97
CA VAL A 270 -1.18 -1.86 14.79
C VAL A 270 -1.69 -1.94 16.22
N LEU A 271 -0.77 -2.00 17.18
CA LEU A 271 -1.12 -1.94 18.59
C LEU A 271 -1.32 -0.48 19.01
N GLY A 272 -2.55 -0.11 19.36
CA GLY A 272 -2.89 1.17 19.94
C GLY A 272 -2.60 1.20 21.44
N ALA A 273 -1.74 2.13 21.87
CA ALA A 273 -1.21 2.24 23.22
C ALA A 273 -1.98 3.19 24.15
N MET A 274 -3.16 3.69 23.74
CA MET A 274 -3.93 4.68 24.52
C MET A 274 -4.30 4.21 25.94
N THR A 275 -4.42 2.90 26.16
CA THR A 275 -4.74 2.31 27.47
C THR A 275 -3.53 2.16 28.38
N PHE A 276 -2.31 2.37 27.88
CA PHE A 276 -1.09 2.28 28.67
C PHE A 276 -0.77 3.65 29.29
N GLY A 277 -0.33 3.65 30.54
CA GLY A 277 0.13 4.87 31.20
C GLY A 277 -0.01 4.80 32.70
N GLN A 278 0.40 5.88 33.36
CA GLN A 278 0.42 5.96 34.82
C GLN A 278 -0.99 5.83 35.42
N GLN A 279 -1.09 5.13 36.55
CA GLN A 279 -2.36 5.01 37.30
C GLN A 279 -2.95 6.39 37.62
N GLY A 280 -4.28 6.51 37.46
CA GLY A 280 -5.01 7.76 37.72
C GLY A 280 -4.99 8.77 36.57
N LYS A 281 -4.21 8.53 35.50
CA LYS A 281 -4.28 9.36 34.28
C LYS A 281 -5.52 9.00 33.46
N GLU A 282 -6.11 10.00 32.81
CA GLU A 282 -7.24 9.82 31.89
C GLU A 282 -6.85 8.85 30.76
N GLN A 283 -7.77 7.99 30.32
CA GLN A 283 -7.57 6.90 29.35
C GLN A 283 -6.71 5.70 29.81
N ALA A 284 -5.77 5.90 30.73
CA ALA A 284 -4.91 4.83 31.23
C ALA A 284 -5.73 3.76 31.99
N ARG A 285 -5.48 2.50 31.65
CA ARG A 285 -6.15 1.31 32.22
C ARG A 285 -5.18 0.19 32.57
N VAL A 286 -4.00 0.16 31.94
CA VAL A 286 -2.91 -0.76 32.27
C VAL A 286 -1.74 0.09 32.75
N HIS A 287 -1.37 -0.09 34.02
CA HIS A 287 -0.49 0.81 34.75
C HIS A 287 0.83 0.19 35.20
N ASP A 288 0.96 -1.13 35.14
CA ASP A 288 2.20 -1.85 35.44
C ASP A 288 2.94 -2.20 34.13
N TYR A 289 4.26 -2.17 34.19
CA TYR A 289 5.11 -2.39 33.02
C TYR A 289 5.05 -3.84 32.54
N GLU A 290 4.86 -4.79 33.46
CA GLU A 290 4.81 -6.22 33.22
C GLU A 290 3.63 -6.58 32.32
N THR A 291 2.41 -6.11 32.64
CA THR A 291 1.23 -6.36 31.82
C THR A 291 1.32 -5.66 30.46
N VAL A 292 1.89 -4.45 30.41
CA VAL A 292 2.10 -3.76 29.12
C VAL A 292 3.07 -4.55 28.25
N GLN A 293 4.17 -5.05 28.83
CA GLN A 293 5.15 -5.88 28.11
C GLN A 293 4.52 -7.19 27.63
N GLU A 294 3.71 -7.85 28.45
CA GLU A 294 3.01 -9.08 28.06
C GLU A 294 2.04 -8.83 26.89
N ILE A 295 1.30 -7.71 26.90
CA ILE A 295 0.43 -7.31 25.78
C ILE A 295 1.25 -7.08 24.50
N ILE A 296 2.40 -6.39 24.61
CA ILE A 296 3.31 -6.13 23.50
C ILE A 296 3.92 -7.44 22.97
N ASP A 297 4.28 -8.38 23.85
CA ASP A 297 4.87 -9.65 23.46
C ASP A 297 3.86 -10.54 22.74
N ILE A 298 2.61 -10.61 23.21
CA ILE A 298 1.53 -11.31 22.49
C ILE A 298 1.32 -10.66 21.13
N PHE A 299 1.24 -9.33 21.04
CA PHE A 299 1.14 -8.64 19.76
C PHE A 299 2.28 -9.01 18.79
N GLY A 300 3.52 -9.09 19.30
CA GLY A 300 4.68 -9.52 18.52
C GLY A 300 4.65 -10.97 18.06
N GLN A 301 4.01 -11.88 18.82
CA GLN A 301 3.85 -13.29 18.44
C GLN A 301 2.97 -13.45 17.19
N HIS A 302 2.05 -12.52 16.92
CA HIS A 302 1.24 -12.48 15.70
C HIS A 302 1.97 -11.81 14.51
N GLY A 303 3.26 -11.49 14.64
CA GLY A 303 4.10 -11.03 13.52
C GLY A 303 4.05 -9.53 13.23
N HIS A 304 3.16 -8.78 13.88
CA HIS A 304 2.98 -7.35 13.66
C HIS A 304 4.14 -6.50 14.22
N LYS A 305 4.29 -5.28 13.67
CA LYS A 305 5.51 -4.45 13.85
C LYS A 305 5.28 -2.98 14.23
N GLU A 306 4.04 -2.50 14.27
CA GLU A 306 3.76 -1.07 14.47
C GLU A 306 2.99 -0.84 15.78
N ILE A 307 3.42 0.17 16.55
CA ILE A 307 2.73 0.65 17.76
C ILE A 307 2.34 2.12 17.56
N ASP A 308 1.08 2.44 17.86
CA ASP A 308 0.49 3.77 17.74
C ASP A 308 0.21 4.36 19.13
N THR A 309 0.84 5.50 19.43
CA THR A 309 0.60 6.28 20.65
C THR A 309 0.30 7.75 20.31
N ALA A 310 0.21 8.63 21.29
CA ALA A 310 0.04 10.06 21.10
C ALA A 310 0.48 10.84 22.34
N ARG A 311 0.89 12.09 22.15
CA ARG A 311 1.25 13.04 23.23
C ARG A 311 0.19 13.19 24.32
N MET A 312 -1.09 13.15 23.93
CA MET A 312 -2.20 13.29 24.88
C MET A 312 -2.56 12.01 25.63
N TYR A 313 -2.09 10.83 25.20
CA TYR A 313 -2.49 9.55 25.81
C TYR A 313 -1.93 9.43 27.22
N GLY A 314 -2.83 9.23 28.19
CA GLY A 314 -2.45 9.23 29.61
C GLY A 314 -1.81 10.55 30.06
N GLY A 315 -2.09 11.66 29.37
CA GLY A 315 -1.41 12.94 29.58
C GLY A 315 0.09 12.89 29.31
N GLY A 316 0.53 12.08 28.34
CA GLY A 316 1.93 11.90 27.93
C GLY A 316 2.58 10.63 28.46
N THR A 317 1.98 9.98 29.47
CA THR A 317 2.57 8.82 30.14
C THR A 317 2.57 7.55 29.28
N SER A 318 1.72 7.45 28.27
CA SER A 318 1.75 6.30 27.33
C SER A 318 3.09 6.19 26.59
N GLU A 319 3.64 7.33 26.15
CA GLU A 319 4.95 7.37 25.49
C GLU A 319 6.09 7.02 26.45
N GLU A 320 6.03 7.53 27.67
CA GLU A 320 7.03 7.23 28.72
C GLU A 320 7.05 5.72 29.03
N TYR A 321 5.89 5.06 29.03
CA TYR A 321 5.81 3.62 29.22
C TYR A 321 6.47 2.83 28.09
N LEU A 322 6.18 3.20 26.84
CA LEU A 322 6.79 2.56 25.67
C LEU A 322 8.31 2.81 25.61
N GLY A 323 8.76 4.00 26.01
CA GLY A 323 10.18 4.34 26.12
C GLY A 323 10.89 3.55 27.23
N HIS A 324 10.27 3.44 28.42
CA HIS A 324 10.79 2.63 29.53
C HIS A 324 10.98 1.17 29.13
N LEU A 325 9.98 0.60 28.44
CA LEU A 325 10.02 -0.78 27.94
C LEU A 325 10.91 -0.96 26.70
N GLN A 326 11.49 0.12 26.17
CA GLN A 326 12.32 0.10 24.96
C GLN A 326 11.62 -0.59 23.78
N ALA A 327 10.33 -0.30 23.59
CA ALA A 327 9.52 -0.92 22.54
C ALA A 327 10.12 -0.71 21.13
N SER A 328 10.85 0.39 20.93
CA SER A 328 11.57 0.71 19.70
C SER A 328 12.63 -0.32 19.28
N ASN A 329 13.10 -1.19 20.20
CA ASN A 329 14.03 -2.27 19.87
C ASN A 329 13.42 -3.31 18.92
N LYS A 330 12.09 -3.43 18.89
CA LYS A 330 11.36 -4.44 18.10
C LYS A 330 10.26 -3.86 17.21
N TYR A 331 9.80 -2.64 17.48
CA TYR A 331 8.61 -2.08 16.86
C TYR A 331 8.84 -0.67 16.30
N ASP A 332 8.19 -0.39 15.19
CA ASP A 332 8.08 0.94 14.60
C ASP A 332 7.05 1.76 15.41
N LEU A 333 7.47 2.92 15.93
CA LEU A 333 6.65 3.75 16.81
C LEU A 333 6.07 4.96 16.08
N SER A 334 4.79 5.23 16.28
CA SER A 334 4.10 6.41 15.75
C SER A 334 3.49 7.26 16.86
N SER A 335 3.52 8.59 16.71
CA SER A 335 2.90 9.52 17.67
C SER A 335 2.21 10.69 16.97
N LYS A 336 1.53 11.55 17.75
CA LYS A 336 0.60 12.57 17.27
C LYS A 336 0.56 13.80 18.15
N ILE A 337 0.36 14.95 17.51
CA ILE A 337 0.01 16.23 18.13
C ILE A 337 -1.49 16.48 18.07
N PHE A 338 -2.09 16.88 19.19
CA PHE A 338 -3.52 17.23 19.28
C PHE A 338 -3.69 18.71 19.63
N PRO A 339 -4.40 19.50 18.82
CA PRO A 339 -4.55 20.93 19.07
C PRO A 339 -5.66 21.24 20.11
N PHE A 340 -5.43 22.23 20.98
CA PHE A 340 -6.41 22.75 21.95
C PHE A 340 -6.08 24.19 22.36
N ASP A 341 -7.11 25.02 22.57
CA ASP A 341 -7.00 26.45 22.90
C ASP A 341 -6.88 26.76 24.39
N GLN A 342 -7.58 25.99 25.22
CA GLN A 342 -7.64 26.17 26.66
C GLN A 342 -7.76 24.81 27.33
N SER A 343 -6.68 24.38 27.97
CA SER A 343 -6.64 23.12 28.69
C SER A 343 -7.15 23.32 30.12
N SER A 344 -8.34 22.78 30.38
CA SER A 344 -8.79 22.36 31.72
C SER A 344 -8.79 20.83 31.86
N ASN A 345 -8.24 20.13 30.86
CA ASN A 345 -8.43 18.70 30.68
C ASN A 345 -7.19 17.91 31.11
N ALA A 346 -7.40 16.79 31.78
CA ALA A 346 -6.37 15.85 32.25
C ALA A 346 -5.48 15.28 31.13
N LEU A 347 -5.85 15.49 29.85
CA LEU A 347 -5.16 15.02 28.66
C LEU A 347 -4.10 15.97 28.10
N SER A 348 -3.99 17.19 28.62
CA SER A 348 -3.07 18.22 28.09
C SER A 348 -1.60 18.04 28.47
N GLY A 349 -1.30 17.09 29.36
CA GLY A 349 0.05 16.92 29.90
C GLY A 349 0.56 18.17 30.63
N GLY A 350 -0.34 19.03 31.14
CA GLY A 350 0.01 20.25 31.85
C GLY A 350 0.23 21.49 30.97
N LYS A 351 0.09 21.38 29.64
CA LYS A 351 0.15 22.55 28.74
C LYS A 351 -1.17 23.34 28.76
N SER A 352 -1.10 24.65 28.59
CA SER A 352 -2.28 25.55 28.53
C SER A 352 -2.96 25.52 27.16
N SER A 353 -2.18 25.44 26.09
CA SER A 353 -2.63 25.36 24.70
C SER A 353 -1.59 24.63 23.85
N VAL A 354 -2.02 23.98 22.78
CA VAL A 354 -1.16 23.42 21.73
C VAL A 354 -1.84 23.68 20.40
N LYS A 355 -1.10 24.15 19.41
CA LYS A 355 -1.57 24.41 18.04
C LYS A 355 -0.72 23.68 17.02
N HIS A 356 -1.07 23.80 15.75
CA HIS A 356 -0.22 23.32 14.65
C HIS A 356 0.74 24.41 14.16
N THR A 357 1.18 25.30 15.05
CA THR A 357 2.24 26.27 14.76
C THR A 357 3.59 25.57 14.60
N ALA A 358 4.54 26.24 13.96
CA ALA A 358 5.88 25.67 13.77
C ALA A 358 6.57 25.34 15.10
N GLN A 359 6.42 26.21 16.11
CA GLN A 359 6.95 26.01 17.44
C GLN A 359 6.33 24.79 18.12
N ASP A 360 5.00 24.71 18.18
CA ASP A 360 4.32 23.61 18.88
C ASP A 360 4.58 22.26 18.21
N ILE A 361 4.63 22.21 16.88
CA ILE A 361 4.97 20.99 16.13
C ILE A 361 6.38 20.51 16.49
N GLU A 362 7.36 21.42 16.52
CA GLU A 362 8.72 21.08 16.89
C GLU A 362 8.81 20.57 18.34
N GLU A 363 8.22 21.30 19.28
CA GLU A 363 8.23 20.95 20.70
C GLU A 363 7.55 19.60 20.97
N GLU A 364 6.39 19.33 20.36
CA GLU A 364 5.66 18.08 20.57
C GLU A 364 6.39 16.88 19.93
N ILE A 365 7.01 17.05 18.76
CA ILE A 365 7.84 16.00 18.17
C ILE A 365 9.03 15.71 19.08
N ASP A 366 9.78 16.73 19.50
CA ASP A 366 10.98 16.55 20.33
C ASP A 366 10.65 15.92 21.68
N THR A 367 9.52 16.29 22.27
CA THR A 367 9.05 15.66 23.51
C THR A 367 8.66 14.20 23.28
N SER A 368 8.01 13.87 22.16
CA SER A 368 7.69 12.47 21.80
C SER A 368 8.95 11.64 21.63
N LEU A 369 9.93 12.16 20.86
CA LEU A 369 11.21 11.50 20.62
C LEU A 369 11.95 11.22 21.93
N LYS A 370 12.00 12.21 22.83
CA LYS A 370 12.57 12.07 24.17
C LYS A 370 11.85 11.02 25.01
N ASN A 371 10.52 11.10 25.11
CA ASN A 371 9.74 10.19 25.96
C ASN A 371 9.80 8.73 25.47
N LEU A 372 9.82 8.53 24.15
CA LEU A 372 9.95 7.22 23.53
C LEU A 372 11.39 6.71 23.47
N GLY A 373 12.38 7.57 23.76
CA GLY A 373 13.81 7.21 23.68
C GLY A 373 14.26 6.90 22.25
N VAL A 374 13.74 7.60 21.24
CA VAL A 374 14.06 7.39 19.83
C VAL A 374 14.47 8.68 19.14
N ASN A 375 15.24 8.58 18.06
CA ASN A 375 15.63 9.74 17.24
C ASN A 375 14.71 9.97 16.04
N LYS A 376 13.81 9.02 15.76
CA LYS A 376 12.94 9.04 14.58
C LYS A 376 11.67 8.23 14.82
N LEU A 377 10.53 8.79 14.43
CA LEU A 377 9.23 8.11 14.42
C LEU A 377 8.92 7.51 13.04
N LYS A 378 8.14 6.43 13.04
CA LYS A 378 7.60 5.87 11.80
C LYS A 378 6.59 6.82 11.17
N ILE A 379 5.61 7.25 11.95
CA ILE A 379 4.57 8.17 11.51
C ILE A 379 4.40 9.26 12.56
N TRP A 380 4.36 10.50 12.10
CA TRP A 380 3.88 11.62 12.88
C TRP A 380 2.52 12.05 12.38
N TYR A 381 1.51 12.07 13.25
CA TYR A 381 0.15 12.45 12.90
C TYR A 381 -0.21 13.87 13.37
N LEU A 382 -0.96 14.57 12.55
CA LEU A 382 -1.89 15.59 13.03
C LEU A 382 -3.14 14.87 13.57
N HIS A 383 -3.35 14.90 14.89
CA HIS A 383 -4.35 14.05 15.56
C HIS A 383 -5.80 14.52 15.33
N ALA A 384 -6.00 15.82 15.13
CA ALA A 384 -7.27 16.43 14.76
C ALA A 384 -7.02 17.77 14.04
N PRO A 385 -7.99 18.31 13.28
CA PRO A 385 -7.84 19.62 12.63
C PRO A 385 -7.56 20.74 13.63
N ASP A 386 -6.50 21.51 13.38
CA ASP A 386 -6.35 22.86 13.91
C ASP A 386 -6.78 23.85 12.81
N ARG A 387 -7.98 24.42 12.94
CA ARG A 387 -8.50 25.42 12.00
C ARG A 387 -8.08 26.85 12.33
N SER A 388 -7.32 27.03 13.41
CA SER A 388 -6.78 28.35 13.79
C SER A 388 -5.39 28.61 13.20
N THR A 389 -4.69 27.55 12.76
CA THR A 389 -3.41 27.65 12.06
C THR A 389 -3.59 27.28 10.60
N ASP A 390 -3.05 28.08 9.68
CA ASP A 390 -3.12 27.80 8.25
C ASP A 390 -2.47 26.45 7.89
N PHE A 391 -3.12 25.66 7.04
CA PHE A 391 -2.64 24.32 6.68
C PHE A 391 -1.32 24.36 5.91
N LEU A 392 -1.05 25.39 5.11
CA LEU A 392 0.22 25.52 4.41
C LEU A 392 1.36 25.80 5.41
N ASP A 393 1.12 26.64 6.42
CA ASP A 393 2.13 26.91 7.45
C ASP A 393 2.39 25.68 8.33
N THR A 394 1.32 24.96 8.68
CA THR A 394 1.42 23.63 9.32
C THR A 394 2.28 22.67 8.49
N LEU A 395 2.04 22.59 7.17
CA LEU A 395 2.80 21.70 6.28
C LEU A 395 4.27 22.11 6.13
N LYS A 396 4.58 23.41 6.09
CA LYS A 396 5.98 23.89 6.08
C LYS A 396 6.72 23.51 7.35
N ALA A 397 6.06 23.63 8.50
CA ALA A 397 6.62 23.19 9.78
C ALA A 397 6.89 21.68 9.80
N LEU A 398 5.91 20.87 9.39
CA LEU A 398 6.08 19.41 9.29
C LEU A 398 7.19 19.02 8.31
N ASP A 399 7.28 19.70 7.17
CA ASP A 399 8.32 19.43 6.16
C ASP A 399 9.73 19.74 6.69
N THR A 400 9.86 20.77 7.53
CA THR A 400 11.12 21.09 8.23
C THR A 400 11.53 19.94 9.15
N GLN A 401 10.60 19.44 9.97
CA GLN A 401 10.85 18.34 10.90
C GLN A 401 11.08 16.99 10.17
N TYR A 402 10.40 16.78 9.04
CA TYR A 402 10.65 15.64 8.15
C TYR A 402 12.06 15.67 7.55
N LYS A 403 12.50 16.81 7.01
CA LYS A 403 13.85 16.99 6.45
C LYS A 403 14.93 16.87 7.51
N ALA A 404 14.63 17.23 8.75
CA ALA A 404 15.49 16.97 9.91
C ALA A 404 15.56 15.48 10.30
N GLY A 405 14.76 14.62 9.65
CA GLY A 405 14.78 13.17 9.85
C GLY A 405 14.01 12.69 11.08
N LYS A 406 13.18 13.55 11.70
CA LYS A 406 12.46 13.22 12.95
C LYS A 406 11.32 12.23 12.76
N PHE A 407 10.80 12.08 11.54
CA PHE A 407 9.80 11.05 11.22
C PHE A 407 9.85 10.60 9.75
N GLU A 408 9.28 9.43 9.41
CA GLU A 408 9.29 8.88 8.03
C GLU A 408 8.08 9.27 7.20
N LYS A 409 6.89 9.31 7.81
CA LYS A 409 5.62 9.54 7.14
C LYS A 409 4.78 10.57 7.89
N LEU A 410 4.09 11.43 7.14
CA LEU A 410 3.04 12.28 7.69
C LEU A 410 1.71 11.53 7.70
N GLY A 411 1.03 11.57 8.83
CA GLY A 411 -0.33 11.07 9.01
C GLY A 411 -1.34 12.19 9.31
N LEU A 412 -2.59 11.98 8.91
CA LEU A 412 -3.73 12.82 9.31
C LEU A 412 -4.72 11.97 10.13
N SER A 413 -5.44 12.58 11.05
CA SER A 413 -6.48 11.90 11.80
C SER A 413 -7.66 12.83 12.06
N ASN A 414 -8.89 12.31 11.89
CA ASN A 414 -10.13 13.06 12.13
C ASN A 414 -10.33 14.33 11.28
N TYR A 415 -9.71 14.39 10.09
CA TYR A 415 -9.90 15.45 9.10
C TYR A 415 -11.01 15.08 8.11
N ALA A 416 -11.81 16.05 7.67
CA ALA A 416 -12.81 15.80 6.64
C ALA A 416 -12.16 15.48 5.28
N SER A 417 -12.88 14.77 4.42
CA SER A 417 -12.45 14.40 3.06
C SER A 417 -11.91 15.60 2.26
N TRP A 418 -12.57 16.76 2.38
CA TRP A 418 -12.18 17.99 1.70
C TRP A 418 -10.91 18.63 2.30
N GLU A 419 -10.71 18.60 3.61
CA GLU A 419 -9.47 19.06 4.26
C GLU A 419 -8.29 18.16 3.85
N VAL A 420 -8.51 16.84 3.77
CA VAL A 420 -7.49 15.90 3.26
C VAL A 420 -7.10 16.24 1.82
N ALA A 421 -8.07 16.54 0.96
CA ALA A 421 -7.82 16.90 -0.42
C ALA A 421 -7.08 18.25 -0.56
N GLU A 422 -7.42 19.22 0.27
CA GLU A 422 -6.72 20.51 0.38
C GLU A 422 -5.27 20.31 0.82
N ILE A 423 -5.04 19.65 1.96
CA ILE A 423 -3.71 19.39 2.53
C ILE A 423 -2.83 18.63 1.52
N ALA A 424 -3.35 17.56 0.90
CA ALA A 424 -2.61 16.79 -0.09
C ALA A 424 -2.28 17.62 -1.35
N THR A 425 -3.17 18.54 -1.73
CA THR A 425 -2.94 19.45 -2.86
C THR A 425 -1.92 20.51 -2.53
N LEU A 426 -2.01 21.16 -1.36
CA LEU A 426 -1.03 22.13 -0.88
C LEU A 426 0.36 21.50 -0.81
N ALA A 427 0.49 20.32 -0.19
CA ALA A 427 1.76 19.59 -0.14
C ALA A 427 2.34 19.33 -1.54
N ARG A 428 1.50 18.92 -2.50
CA ARG A 428 1.93 18.67 -3.88
C ARG A 428 2.37 19.95 -4.60
N VAL A 429 1.62 21.04 -4.49
CA VAL A 429 1.88 22.29 -5.22
C VAL A 429 3.12 23.00 -4.66
N HIS A 430 3.34 22.93 -3.34
CA HIS A 430 4.48 23.56 -2.68
C HIS A 430 5.69 22.64 -2.52
N ASN A 431 5.64 21.42 -3.07
CA ASN A 431 6.71 20.42 -2.97
C ASN A 431 7.14 20.14 -1.51
N LEU A 432 6.15 20.00 -0.63
CA LEU A 432 6.31 19.63 0.78
C LEU A 432 6.00 18.14 0.97
N ILE A 433 6.33 17.61 2.15
CA ILE A 433 5.91 16.27 2.55
C ILE A 433 4.40 16.07 2.38
N LYS A 434 4.03 14.94 1.75
CA LYS A 434 2.63 14.56 1.52
C LYS A 434 2.14 13.64 2.64
N PRO A 435 0.87 13.75 3.05
CA PRO A 435 0.25 12.72 3.88
C PRO A 435 0.34 11.36 3.20
N ALA A 436 0.71 10.32 3.96
CA ALA A 436 0.80 8.94 3.50
C ALA A 436 -0.22 8.03 4.20
N VAL A 437 -0.69 8.42 5.38
CA VAL A 437 -1.63 7.63 6.18
C VAL A 437 -2.74 8.52 6.73
N TYR A 438 -3.96 8.00 6.80
CA TYR A 438 -5.09 8.60 7.50
C TYR A 438 -5.57 7.66 8.60
N GLN A 439 -5.67 8.13 9.84
CA GLN A 439 -6.24 7.39 10.95
C GLN A 439 -7.70 7.83 11.20
N GLY A 440 -8.64 6.88 11.14
CA GLY A 440 -10.08 7.19 11.19
C GLY A 440 -10.93 6.14 11.89
N VAL A 441 -12.09 6.57 12.41
CA VAL A 441 -13.07 5.65 12.99
C VAL A 441 -13.68 4.80 11.88
N TYR A 442 -13.58 3.48 12.00
CA TYR A 442 -14.23 2.54 11.09
C TYR A 442 -14.50 1.19 11.76
N SER A 443 -15.74 0.71 11.64
CA SER A 443 -16.19 -0.59 12.16
C SER A 443 -17.45 -1.02 11.43
N ALA A 444 -17.96 -2.23 11.72
CA ALA A 444 -19.21 -2.74 11.18
C ALA A 444 -20.40 -1.78 11.38
N ILE A 445 -20.39 -0.99 12.46
CA ILE A 445 -21.47 -0.08 12.85
C ILE A 445 -21.13 1.41 12.68
N HIS A 446 -19.97 1.74 12.10
CA HIS A 446 -19.58 3.12 11.85
C HIS A 446 -18.83 3.24 10.51
N ARG A 447 -19.57 3.44 9.43
CA ARG A 447 -19.04 3.40 8.05
C ARG A 447 -19.17 4.74 7.31
N ALA A 448 -19.24 5.85 8.04
CA ALA A 448 -19.38 7.20 7.49
C ALA A 448 -18.20 7.64 6.59
N VAL A 449 -17.05 6.96 6.68
CA VAL A 449 -15.86 7.23 5.85
C VAL A 449 -15.98 6.71 4.42
N GLU A 450 -16.87 5.75 4.16
CA GLU A 450 -16.92 5.04 2.87
C GLU A 450 -17.31 5.92 1.67
N PRO A 451 -18.31 6.82 1.76
CA PRO A 451 -18.80 7.52 0.57
C PRO A 451 -17.81 8.52 -0.01
N GLU A 452 -17.02 9.19 0.83
CA GLU A 452 -16.19 10.32 0.40
C GLU A 452 -14.72 10.20 0.80
N LEU A 453 -14.45 9.82 2.05
CA LEU A 453 -13.08 9.78 2.55
C LEU A 453 -12.29 8.68 1.85
N PHE A 454 -12.78 7.45 1.77
CA PHE A 454 -12.07 6.37 1.07
C PHE A 454 -11.73 6.74 -0.39
N PRO A 455 -12.66 7.20 -1.24
CA PRO A 455 -12.33 7.71 -2.57
C PRO A 455 -11.25 8.80 -2.58
N ALA A 456 -11.32 9.77 -1.65
CA ALA A 456 -10.31 10.82 -1.54
C ALA A 456 -8.94 10.24 -1.18
N LEU A 457 -8.85 9.35 -0.20
CA LEU A 457 -7.61 8.69 0.20
C LEU A 457 -7.01 7.90 -0.97
N ARG A 458 -7.82 7.13 -1.71
CA ARG A 458 -7.33 6.39 -2.88
C ARG A 458 -6.83 7.32 -3.98
N LYS A 459 -7.50 8.45 -4.21
CA LYS A 459 -7.07 9.46 -5.19
C LYS A 459 -5.68 10.01 -4.90
N PHE A 460 -5.34 10.18 -3.63
CA PHE A 460 -4.04 10.73 -3.19
C PHE A 460 -3.01 9.66 -2.80
N GLY A 461 -3.36 8.38 -2.85
CA GLY A 461 -2.48 7.27 -2.47
C GLY A 461 -2.21 7.19 -0.96
N ILE A 462 -3.21 7.51 -0.15
CA ILE A 462 -3.15 7.53 1.31
C ILE A 462 -3.78 6.23 1.85
N GLY A 463 -3.07 5.52 2.72
CA GLY A 463 -3.58 4.32 3.41
C GLY A 463 -4.51 4.68 4.58
N PHE A 464 -5.46 3.82 4.92
CA PHE A 464 -6.40 4.06 6.02
C PHE A 464 -6.14 3.14 7.22
N TYR A 465 -5.91 3.74 8.38
CA TYR A 465 -5.71 3.04 9.65
C TYR A 465 -6.99 3.13 10.47
N ALA A 466 -7.73 2.04 10.55
CA ALA A 466 -9.02 1.96 11.21
C ALA A 466 -8.87 1.86 12.73
N TYR A 467 -9.23 2.91 13.46
CA TYR A 467 -9.37 2.86 14.91
C TYR A 467 -10.83 2.59 15.31
N ASN A 468 -11.03 2.20 16.58
CA ASN A 468 -12.34 1.82 17.13
C ASN A 468 -13.00 0.62 16.39
N PRO A 469 -12.27 -0.47 16.10
CA PRO A 469 -12.82 -1.61 15.38
C PRO A 469 -13.99 -2.28 16.14
N LEU A 470 -13.98 -2.20 17.48
CA LEU A 470 -15.04 -2.70 18.38
C LEU A 470 -15.94 -1.58 18.94
N ALA A 471 -15.96 -0.39 18.31
CA ALA A 471 -16.71 0.78 18.78
C ALA A 471 -16.46 1.11 20.27
N GLY A 472 -15.19 1.07 20.69
CA GLY A 472 -14.79 1.32 22.08
C GLY A 472 -15.09 0.19 23.07
N GLY A 473 -15.53 -0.98 22.60
CA GLY A 473 -15.97 -2.10 23.44
C GLY A 473 -17.46 -2.38 23.34
N LEU A 474 -18.23 -1.52 22.68
CA LEU A 474 -19.67 -1.70 22.49
C LEU A 474 -20.01 -3.01 21.76
N LEU A 475 -19.21 -3.36 20.73
CA LEU A 475 -19.37 -4.60 19.94
C LEU A 475 -18.86 -5.86 20.65
N THR A 476 -18.60 -5.81 21.96
CA THR A 476 -18.28 -7.00 22.76
C THR A 476 -19.52 -7.62 23.40
N GLY A 477 -20.64 -6.91 23.41
CA GLY A 477 -21.86 -7.30 24.12
C GLY A 477 -21.84 -7.05 25.63
N ALA A 478 -20.72 -6.55 26.19
CA ALA A 478 -20.58 -6.30 27.62
C ALA A 478 -21.34 -5.05 28.11
N ILE A 479 -21.71 -4.16 27.20
CA ILE A 479 -22.30 -2.85 27.52
C ILE A 479 -23.80 -2.87 27.18
N LYS A 480 -24.64 -2.59 28.17
CA LYS A 480 -26.10 -2.54 28.03
C LYS A 480 -26.64 -1.19 28.51
N PRO A 481 -27.73 -0.66 27.91
CA PRO A 481 -28.29 0.64 28.25
C PRO A 481 -28.73 0.78 29.72
N ASP A 482 -29.20 -0.31 30.29
CA ASP A 482 -29.86 -0.40 31.60
C ASP A 482 -28.93 -0.93 32.71
N GLN A 483 -27.65 -1.16 32.41
CA GLN A 483 -26.67 -1.70 33.35
C GLN A 483 -25.56 -0.68 33.61
N PRO A 484 -25.04 -0.62 34.86
CA PRO A 484 -23.82 0.12 35.13
C PRO A 484 -22.66 -0.46 34.32
N VAL A 485 -21.73 0.40 33.92
CA VAL A 485 -20.48 0.00 33.27
C VAL A 485 -19.35 -0.05 34.31
N ASP A 486 -18.33 -0.87 34.07
CA ASP A 486 -17.19 -0.97 34.97
C ASP A 486 -16.51 0.39 35.17
N GLU A 487 -16.10 0.67 36.42
CA GLU A 487 -15.32 1.86 36.76
C GLU A 487 -14.02 1.90 35.94
N GLY A 488 -13.71 3.06 35.40
CA GLY A 488 -12.56 3.27 34.53
C GLY A 488 -12.62 2.60 33.16
N SER A 489 -13.76 1.98 32.80
CA SER A 489 -13.99 1.48 31.45
C SER A 489 -14.09 2.64 30.44
N ARG A 490 -14.09 2.27 29.16
CA ARG A 490 -14.17 3.22 28.04
C ARG A 490 -15.49 4.01 28.01
N PHE A 491 -16.51 3.54 28.72
CA PHE A 491 -17.85 4.13 28.79
C PHE A 491 -18.20 4.67 30.19
N ASP A 492 -17.25 4.66 31.13
CA ASP A 492 -17.43 5.20 32.49
C ASP A 492 -17.81 6.68 32.45
N GLU A 493 -19.04 6.99 32.84
CA GLU A 493 -19.62 8.33 32.78
C GLU A 493 -18.93 9.35 33.68
N ASN A 494 -18.14 8.89 34.66
CA ASN A 494 -17.37 9.76 35.54
C ASN A 494 -16.10 10.28 34.86
N ARG A 495 -15.65 9.65 33.76
CA ARG A 495 -14.46 10.05 33.01
C ARG A 495 -14.80 10.92 31.80
N HIS A 496 -13.87 11.79 31.42
CA HIS A 496 -14.05 12.61 30.23
C HIS A 496 -14.20 11.74 28.97
N GLN A 497 -13.36 10.70 28.85
CA GLN A 497 -13.45 9.74 27.76
C GLN A 497 -14.82 9.05 27.73
N GLY A 498 -15.35 8.59 28.86
CA GLY A 498 -16.62 7.89 28.88
C GLY A 498 -17.77 8.78 28.43
N LYS A 499 -17.87 10.02 28.91
CA LYS A 499 -18.87 11.00 28.42
C LYS A 499 -18.86 11.14 26.89
N MET A 500 -17.67 11.21 26.29
CA MET A 500 -17.51 11.30 24.83
C MET A 500 -17.94 10.03 24.09
N TYR A 501 -17.65 8.83 24.61
CA TYR A 501 -18.08 7.57 24.01
C TYR A 501 -19.58 7.34 24.18
N ARG A 502 -20.13 7.68 25.34
CA ARG A 502 -21.58 7.68 25.60
C ARG A 502 -22.31 8.60 24.62
N ALA A 503 -21.85 9.83 24.44
CA ALA A 503 -22.45 10.78 23.50
C ALA A 503 -22.44 10.29 22.03
N ARG A 504 -21.49 9.41 21.67
CA ARG A 504 -21.39 8.83 20.33
C ARG A 504 -22.33 7.63 20.13
N TYR A 505 -22.46 6.76 21.13
CA TYR A 505 -23.07 5.44 20.93
C TYR A 505 -24.30 5.16 21.79
N PHE A 506 -24.54 5.89 22.88
CA PHE A 506 -25.71 5.68 23.74
C PHE A 506 -26.93 6.42 23.22
N ASN A 507 -27.52 5.85 22.18
CA ASN A 507 -28.83 6.21 21.66
C ASN A 507 -29.57 4.96 21.18
N GLU A 508 -30.89 5.08 21.01
CA GLU A 508 -31.79 3.98 20.67
C GLU A 508 -31.42 3.26 19.38
N GLY A 509 -30.86 3.97 18.39
CA GLY A 509 -30.45 3.39 17.11
C GLY A 509 -29.36 2.34 17.28
N TYR A 510 -28.30 2.67 18.03
CA TYR A 510 -27.22 1.72 18.31
C TYR A 510 -27.68 0.57 19.18
N PHE A 511 -28.47 0.81 20.24
CA PHE A 511 -28.95 -0.29 21.09
C PHE A 511 -29.78 -1.31 20.33
N ARG A 512 -30.68 -0.86 19.45
CA ARG A 512 -31.46 -1.75 18.58
C ARG A 512 -30.57 -2.61 17.69
N VAL A 513 -29.51 -2.01 17.12
CA VAL A 513 -28.55 -2.76 16.30
C VAL A 513 -27.73 -3.73 17.13
N LEU A 514 -27.39 -3.40 18.38
CA LEU A 514 -26.67 -4.32 19.26
C LEU A 514 -27.53 -5.54 19.64
N ASP A 515 -28.84 -5.39 19.81
CA ASP A 515 -29.75 -6.52 20.01
C ASP A 515 -29.74 -7.45 18.79
N GLN A 516 -29.89 -6.89 17.59
CA GLN A 516 -29.79 -7.65 16.34
C GLN A 516 -28.42 -8.33 16.17
N PHE A 517 -27.34 -7.63 16.55
CA PHE A 517 -25.99 -8.16 16.52
C PHE A 517 -25.81 -9.32 17.51
N SER A 518 -26.46 -9.25 18.68
CA SER A 518 -26.49 -10.32 19.68
C SER A 518 -27.26 -11.55 19.22
N ASP A 519 -28.37 -11.36 18.52
CA ASP A 519 -29.14 -12.45 17.92
C ASP A 519 -28.33 -13.19 16.84
N LEU A 520 -27.62 -12.42 15.99
CA LEU A 520 -26.69 -12.98 15.00
C LEU A 520 -25.55 -13.76 15.67
N ALA A 521 -24.93 -13.20 16.70
CA ALA A 521 -23.89 -13.87 17.47
C ALA A 521 -24.37 -15.21 18.04
N SER A 522 -25.57 -15.23 18.62
CA SER A 522 -26.19 -16.44 19.19
C SER A 522 -26.52 -17.48 18.12
N LYS A 523 -27.11 -17.06 16.99
CA LYS A 523 -27.48 -17.95 15.87
C LYS A 523 -26.26 -18.71 15.33
N TYR A 524 -25.10 -18.05 15.25
CA TYR A 524 -23.89 -18.63 14.68
C TYR A 524 -22.91 -19.18 15.72
N SER A 525 -23.25 -19.12 17.02
CA SER A 525 -22.36 -19.54 18.12
C SER A 525 -20.99 -18.84 18.09
N LEU A 526 -20.97 -17.56 17.75
CA LEU A 526 -19.77 -16.72 17.72
C LEU A 526 -19.89 -15.59 18.75
N THR A 527 -18.77 -15.05 19.21
CA THR A 527 -18.82 -13.84 20.04
C THR A 527 -19.08 -12.61 19.18
N GLN A 528 -19.68 -11.56 19.78
CA GLN A 528 -19.90 -10.31 19.05
C GLN A 528 -18.57 -9.67 18.60
N ALA A 529 -17.53 -9.74 19.43
CA ALA A 529 -16.21 -9.22 19.11
C ALA A 529 -15.61 -9.96 17.90
N GLU A 530 -15.73 -11.29 17.88
CA GLU A 530 -15.26 -12.12 16.76
C GLU A 530 -15.94 -11.73 15.45
N ILE A 531 -17.27 -11.56 15.46
CA ILE A 531 -18.02 -11.13 14.28
C ILE A 531 -17.53 -9.75 13.81
N ALA A 532 -17.40 -8.79 14.73
CA ALA A 532 -16.99 -7.43 14.38
C ALA A 532 -15.57 -7.38 13.77
N LEU A 533 -14.62 -8.12 14.34
CA LEU A 533 -13.23 -8.14 13.89
C LEU A 533 -13.06 -8.91 12.57
N ARG A 534 -13.70 -10.08 12.44
CA ARG A 534 -13.69 -10.86 11.18
C ARG A 534 -14.40 -10.11 10.06
N TRP A 535 -15.47 -9.37 10.36
CA TRP A 535 -16.11 -8.47 9.38
C TRP A 535 -15.15 -7.37 8.94
N LEU A 536 -14.47 -6.70 9.88
CA LEU A 536 -13.57 -5.60 9.55
C LEU A 536 -12.41 -6.06 8.66
N THR A 537 -11.82 -7.21 8.95
CA THR A 537 -10.64 -7.70 8.22
C THR A 537 -10.98 -8.35 6.87
N ASN A 538 -12.14 -9.02 6.74
CA ASN A 538 -12.49 -9.78 5.52
C ASN A 538 -13.58 -9.12 4.65
N HIS A 539 -14.49 -8.36 5.24
CA HIS A 539 -15.76 -7.95 4.60
C HIS A 539 -15.92 -6.44 4.47
N SER A 540 -15.01 -5.66 5.05
CA SER A 540 -14.99 -4.21 4.92
C SER A 540 -14.33 -3.74 3.62
N LEU A 541 -14.30 -2.42 3.39
CA LEU A 541 -13.59 -1.83 2.25
C LEU A 541 -12.09 -1.66 2.48
N LEU A 542 -11.54 -2.11 3.61
CA LEU A 542 -10.11 -2.10 3.86
C LEU A 542 -9.41 -3.14 2.97
N LYS A 543 -8.27 -2.75 2.42
CA LYS A 543 -7.46 -3.59 1.53
C LYS A 543 -5.96 -3.41 1.77
N ARG A 544 -5.25 -4.52 1.86
CA ARG A 544 -3.79 -4.54 2.08
C ARG A 544 -3.05 -3.81 0.98
N GLU A 545 -3.49 -3.93 -0.28
CA GLU A 545 -2.88 -3.25 -1.43
C GLU A 545 -3.01 -1.72 -1.38
N HIS A 546 -3.91 -1.18 -0.56
CA HIS A 546 -4.04 0.26 -0.34
C HIS A 546 -3.22 0.77 0.86
N GLY A 547 -2.50 -0.13 1.55
CA GLY A 547 -1.80 0.20 2.78
C GLY A 547 -2.75 0.41 3.96
N ASP A 548 -3.92 -0.23 3.94
CA ASP A 548 -4.87 -0.17 5.04
C ASP A 548 -4.50 -1.12 6.18
N THR A 549 -4.84 -0.70 7.39
CA THR A 549 -4.41 -1.33 8.64
C THR A 549 -5.50 -1.22 9.69
N ILE A 550 -5.55 -2.16 10.63
CA ILE A 550 -6.46 -2.12 11.78
C ILE A 550 -5.69 -1.73 13.03
N ILE A 551 -6.20 -0.77 13.81
CA ILE A 551 -5.64 -0.41 15.13
C ILE A 551 -6.46 -1.08 16.22
N ILE A 552 -5.84 -1.98 16.98
CA ILE A 552 -6.45 -2.61 18.15
C ILE A 552 -5.82 -2.06 19.43
N GLY A 553 -6.65 -1.76 20.41
CA GLY A 553 -6.21 -1.48 21.78
C GLY A 553 -6.75 -2.54 22.72
N ALA A 554 -6.05 -2.76 23.83
CA ALA A 554 -6.47 -3.71 24.86
C ALA A 554 -6.22 -3.14 26.26
N SER A 555 -7.08 -3.51 27.20
CA SER A 555 -6.93 -3.18 28.62
C SER A 555 -6.61 -4.42 29.47
N SER A 556 -6.32 -5.55 28.83
CA SER A 556 -5.92 -6.80 29.48
C SER A 556 -5.27 -7.73 28.46
N VAL A 557 -4.45 -8.67 28.97
CA VAL A 557 -3.82 -9.75 28.21
C VAL A 557 -4.86 -10.60 27.46
N LYS A 558 -5.98 -10.91 28.12
CA LYS A 558 -7.08 -11.67 27.53
C LYS A 558 -7.67 -10.95 26.32
N HIS A 559 -7.86 -9.63 26.39
CA HIS A 559 -8.42 -8.84 25.30
C HIS A 559 -7.51 -8.84 24.09
N ILE A 560 -6.20 -8.58 24.26
CA ILE A 560 -5.29 -8.52 23.10
C ILE A 560 -5.19 -9.89 22.42
N LYS A 561 -5.09 -10.97 23.19
CA LYS A 561 -5.02 -12.33 22.67
C LYS A 561 -6.26 -12.68 21.86
N SER A 562 -7.44 -12.53 22.45
CA SER A 562 -8.71 -12.87 21.76
C SER A 562 -8.91 -12.03 20.51
N ASN A 563 -8.59 -10.73 20.55
CA ASN A 563 -8.77 -9.85 19.40
C ASN A 563 -7.84 -10.23 18.24
N LEU A 564 -6.59 -10.58 18.53
CA LEU A 564 -5.63 -11.03 17.51
C LEU A 564 -6.02 -12.40 16.94
N ASP A 565 -6.39 -13.35 17.81
CA ASP A 565 -6.91 -14.66 17.40
C ASP A 565 -8.13 -14.50 16.47
N ASP A 566 -9.04 -13.55 16.74
CA ASP A 566 -10.20 -13.28 15.92
C ASP A 566 -9.87 -12.61 14.58
N LEU A 567 -8.85 -11.73 14.55
CA LEU A 567 -8.38 -11.07 13.32
C LEU A 567 -7.64 -12.04 12.38
N ASP A 568 -7.09 -13.12 12.92
CA ASP A 568 -6.44 -14.20 12.17
C ASP A 568 -7.42 -15.20 11.57
N LYS A 569 -8.68 -15.20 12.03
CA LYS A 569 -9.72 -16.07 11.49
C LYS A 569 -10.15 -15.62 10.09
N GLY A 570 -10.52 -16.62 9.29
CA GLY A 570 -11.05 -16.43 7.95
C GLY A 570 -12.41 -15.71 7.90
N PRO A 571 -12.97 -15.52 6.70
CA PRO A 571 -14.22 -14.80 6.50
C PRO A 571 -15.38 -15.38 7.30
N LEU A 572 -16.31 -14.53 7.71
CA LEU A 572 -17.62 -14.95 8.21
C LEU A 572 -18.43 -15.66 7.10
N PRO A 573 -19.38 -16.55 7.46
CA PRO A 573 -20.37 -17.06 6.51
C PRO A 573 -21.05 -15.92 5.74
N GLU A 574 -21.32 -16.11 4.45
CA GLU A 574 -21.87 -15.08 3.55
C GLU A 574 -23.14 -14.44 4.13
N GLU A 575 -24.13 -15.25 4.52
CA GLU A 575 -25.39 -14.80 5.13
C GLU A 575 -25.15 -13.92 6.38
N LEU A 576 -24.20 -14.31 7.24
CA LEU A 576 -23.85 -13.52 8.43
C LEU A 576 -23.17 -12.20 8.05
N SER A 577 -22.25 -12.24 7.08
CA SER A 577 -21.52 -11.04 6.63
C SER A 577 -22.44 -10.01 5.97
N GLU A 578 -23.44 -10.46 5.21
CA GLU A 578 -24.47 -9.63 4.59
C GLU A 578 -25.40 -9.03 5.65
N ALA A 579 -25.86 -9.85 6.60
CA ALA A 579 -26.70 -9.39 7.70
C ALA A 579 -26.00 -8.30 8.52
N VAL A 580 -24.75 -8.51 8.92
CA VAL A 580 -23.94 -7.52 9.65
C VAL A 580 -23.75 -6.25 8.81
N SER A 581 -23.46 -6.39 7.51
CA SER A 581 -23.30 -5.25 6.61
C SER A 581 -24.58 -4.42 6.47
N GLY A 582 -25.74 -5.08 6.49
CA GLY A 582 -27.06 -4.46 6.40
C GLY A 582 -27.40 -3.56 7.60
N LEU A 583 -26.88 -3.88 8.79
CA LEU A 583 -27.11 -3.11 10.03
C LEU A 583 -26.69 -1.65 9.91
N TRP A 584 -25.68 -1.34 9.10
CA TRP A 584 -25.21 0.03 8.94
C TRP A 584 -26.27 0.97 8.37
N SER A 585 -27.16 0.49 7.50
CA SER A 585 -28.15 1.34 6.84
C SER A 585 -29.11 2.02 7.83
N SER A 586 -29.48 1.33 8.92
CA SER A 586 -30.34 1.88 9.98
C SER A 586 -29.59 2.83 10.92
N LEU A 587 -28.25 2.75 10.98
CA LEU A 587 -27.41 3.60 11.83
C LEU A 587 -27.01 4.92 11.20
N LYS A 588 -27.10 5.07 9.88
CA LYS A 588 -26.72 6.32 9.18
C LYS A 588 -27.32 7.59 9.82
N PRO A 589 -28.61 7.64 10.24
CA PRO A 589 -29.18 8.82 10.88
C PRO A 589 -28.60 9.15 12.27
N TYR A 590 -27.99 8.16 12.94
CA TYR A 590 -27.45 8.28 14.30
C TYR A 590 -25.92 8.40 14.33
N ALA A 591 -25.26 8.21 13.19
CA ALA A 591 -23.81 8.17 13.13
C ALA A 591 -23.20 9.57 13.24
N ASN A 592 -22.29 9.74 14.21
CA ASN A 592 -21.49 10.95 14.31
C ASN A 592 -20.53 11.07 13.12
N ASN A 593 -20.06 12.29 12.87
CA ASN A 593 -19.02 12.53 11.88
C ASN A 593 -17.72 11.79 12.24
N TYR A 594 -17.02 11.32 11.22
CA TYR A 594 -15.67 10.75 11.37
C TYR A 594 -14.59 11.82 11.56
N TYR A 595 -14.93 13.07 11.29
CA TYR A 595 -14.07 14.24 11.43
C TYR A 595 -14.57 15.16 12.56
N ARG A 596 -13.73 16.11 12.99
CA ARG A 596 -14.04 17.09 14.04
C ARG A 596 -14.18 18.49 13.50
#